data_AF-A0A644TMV3-F1
#
_entry.id   AF-A0A644TMV3-F1
#
_cell.length_a   1.000
_cell.length_b   1.000
_cell.length_c   1.000
_cell.angle_alpha   90.00
_cell.angle_beta   90.00
_cell.angle_gamma   90.00
#
_symmetry.space_group_name_H-M   'P 1'
#
loop_
_entity.id
_entity.type
_entity.pdbx_description
1 polymer ?
#
loop_
_entity_poly.entity_id
_entity_poly.type
_entity_poly.pdbx_seq_one_letter_code
_entity_poly.pdbx_strand_id
1 'polypeptide(L)'
;MREITPQLDGKLKIHFGDSVARSGPYPVERFNELVRIVAELSYLNKESLLVYRGQSRDFLNKAGASSLYPSLYRRNALSKVRVKRDFSLLDELSDILVEETRKLDRRAGDELRKRRYLRQSILQHYQVCETPLLDLSQSLRAACSFAQSSASTGSASTGGKSFGDTLAGCALAETGKPSLAGSSSDERVYLYVFALPFPTGSISIDSREEIVTVRLLSACPSLIRRPYFQDALMAGTVDISDNYEDKNELDFNRRLVAKFSIPVGDKFWEHGPGRIEGALLFPGVEEDPMFQLCSTLQSAVSSLEGLLFSPTEHGALRGDGEEVSREVSKGPAAETVISVQDIAYRLRRRLG
;
A
#
# COMPACT_ATOMS: atom_id res chain seq x y z
N MET A 1 -4.82 -14.43 10.80
CA MET A 1 -5.92 -14.16 9.84
C MET A 1 -6.44 -15.48 9.32
N ARG A 2 -7.74 -15.74 9.45
CA ARG A 2 -8.31 -16.99 8.97
C ARG A 2 -8.35 -17.06 7.44
N GLU A 3 -8.07 -18.24 6.90
CA GLU A 3 -8.23 -18.54 5.48
C GLU A 3 -9.67 -18.82 5.12
N ILE A 4 -10.09 -18.34 3.95
CA ILE A 4 -11.41 -18.62 3.39
C ILE A 4 -11.30 -19.45 2.12
N THR A 5 -12.36 -20.18 1.81
CA THR A 5 -12.53 -20.83 0.51
C THR A 5 -13.57 -20.04 -0.29
N PRO A 6 -13.16 -19.36 -1.38
CA PRO A 6 -14.11 -18.58 -2.18
C PRO A 6 -15.11 -19.48 -2.88
N GLN A 7 -16.35 -19.02 -2.94
CA GLN A 7 -17.39 -19.65 -3.75
C GLN A 7 -17.29 -19.10 -5.18
N LEU A 8 -16.96 -19.98 -6.12
CA LEU A 8 -16.77 -19.69 -7.54
C LEU A 8 -17.67 -20.61 -8.38
N ASP A 9 -18.09 -20.12 -9.54
CA ASP A 9 -18.86 -20.90 -10.51
C ASP A 9 -18.36 -20.68 -11.95
N GLY A 10 -19.01 -21.40 -12.87
CA GLY A 10 -18.84 -21.24 -14.32
C GLY A 10 -17.37 -21.15 -14.77
N LYS A 11 -17.07 -20.04 -15.47
CA LYS A 11 -15.76 -19.80 -16.06
C LYS A 11 -14.66 -19.58 -15.02
N LEU A 12 -14.98 -18.94 -13.89
CA LEU A 12 -13.99 -18.65 -12.86
C LEU A 12 -13.57 -19.91 -12.11
N LYS A 13 -14.50 -20.82 -11.83
CA LYS A 13 -14.18 -22.11 -11.22
C LYS A 13 -13.28 -22.96 -12.12
N ILE A 14 -13.56 -22.98 -13.42
CA ILE A 14 -12.72 -23.68 -14.41
C ILE A 14 -11.32 -23.06 -14.49
N HIS A 15 -11.24 -21.72 -14.47
CA HIS A 15 -9.98 -21.00 -14.61
C HIS A 15 -9.08 -21.08 -13.37
N PHE A 16 -9.62 -20.87 -12.18
CA PHE A 16 -8.82 -20.83 -10.95
C PHE A 16 -8.58 -22.22 -10.34
N GLY A 17 -9.43 -23.21 -10.64
CA GLY A 17 -9.35 -24.55 -10.07
C GLY A 17 -9.34 -24.49 -8.54
N ASP A 18 -8.35 -25.14 -7.94
CA ASP A 18 -8.23 -25.25 -6.48
C ASP A 18 -7.59 -24.03 -5.81
N SER A 19 -6.90 -23.16 -6.56
CA SER A 19 -6.14 -22.06 -5.97
C SER A 19 -6.08 -20.82 -6.86
N VAL A 20 -6.82 -19.79 -6.45
CA VAL A 20 -6.80 -18.46 -7.09
C VAL A 20 -5.39 -17.86 -7.05
N ALA A 21 -4.65 -18.09 -5.97
CA ALA A 21 -3.31 -17.56 -5.76
C ALA A 21 -2.29 -18.04 -6.81
N ARG A 22 -2.32 -19.35 -7.08
CA ARG A 22 -1.35 -20.05 -7.95
C ARG A 22 -1.73 -19.97 -9.42
N SER A 23 -3.02 -19.87 -9.71
CA SER A 23 -3.53 -19.72 -11.07
C SER A 23 -3.19 -18.35 -11.66
N GLY A 24 -3.19 -18.20 -12.98
CA GLY A 24 -3.02 -16.89 -13.62
C GLY A 24 -4.23 -15.97 -13.38
N PRO A 25 -4.10 -14.64 -13.56
CA PRO A 25 -5.26 -13.75 -13.48
C PRO A 25 -6.25 -14.02 -14.62
N TYR A 26 -7.54 -13.93 -14.31
CA TYR A 26 -8.59 -14.06 -15.33
C TYR A 26 -8.64 -12.79 -16.19
N PRO A 27 -8.50 -12.87 -17.53
CA PRO A 27 -8.49 -11.71 -18.39
C PRO A 27 -9.90 -11.12 -18.53
N VAL A 28 -10.00 -9.79 -18.40
CA VAL A 28 -11.26 -9.05 -18.62
C VAL A 28 -10.97 -7.84 -19.49
N GLU A 29 -11.74 -7.70 -20.57
CA GLU A 29 -11.45 -6.68 -21.60
C GLU A 29 -12.24 -5.39 -21.40
N ARG A 30 -13.39 -5.44 -20.70
CA ARG A 30 -14.26 -4.27 -20.50
C ARG A 30 -14.74 -4.15 -19.05
N PHE A 31 -14.86 -2.91 -18.56
CA PHE A 31 -15.30 -2.61 -17.19
C PHE A 31 -16.69 -3.18 -16.89
N ASN A 32 -17.63 -3.10 -17.85
CA ASN A 32 -18.98 -3.62 -17.66
C ASN A 32 -19.01 -5.16 -17.53
N GLU A 33 -18.08 -5.86 -18.18
CA GLU A 33 -17.90 -7.31 -17.98
C GLU A 33 -17.40 -7.59 -16.57
N LEU A 34 -16.39 -6.84 -16.12
CA LEU A 34 -15.85 -6.96 -14.78
C LEU A 34 -16.93 -6.73 -13.71
N VAL A 35 -17.77 -5.70 -13.87
CA VAL A 35 -18.89 -5.42 -12.95
C VAL A 35 -19.85 -6.60 -12.87
N ARG A 36 -20.20 -7.23 -14.01
CA ARG A 36 -21.08 -8.41 -14.03
C ARG A 36 -20.47 -9.58 -13.27
N ILE A 37 -19.19 -9.88 -13.53
CA ILE A 37 -18.46 -10.95 -12.85
C ILE A 37 -18.39 -10.70 -11.34
N VAL A 38 -18.08 -9.47 -10.92
CA VAL A 38 -17.97 -9.11 -9.50
C VAL A 38 -19.33 -9.14 -8.78
N ALA A 39 -20.42 -8.81 -9.48
CA ALA A 39 -21.77 -8.92 -8.94
C ALA A 39 -22.15 -10.40 -8.68
N GLU A 40 -21.82 -11.30 -9.60
CA GLU A 40 -21.99 -12.74 -9.43
C GLU A 40 -21.14 -13.27 -8.27
N LEU A 41 -19.85 -12.88 -8.19
CA LEU A 41 -18.98 -13.23 -7.07
C LEU A 41 -19.54 -12.76 -5.72
N SER A 42 -20.11 -11.56 -5.67
CA SER A 42 -20.72 -11.02 -4.45
C SER A 42 -21.97 -11.80 -4.05
N TYR A 43 -22.78 -12.24 -5.02
CA TYR A 43 -23.95 -13.09 -4.78
C TYR A 43 -23.55 -14.47 -4.23
N LEU A 44 -22.51 -15.10 -4.80
CA LEU A 44 -22.00 -16.40 -4.34
C LEU A 44 -21.33 -16.32 -2.96
N ASN A 45 -20.68 -15.20 -2.65
CA ASN A 45 -19.96 -14.97 -1.40
C ASN A 45 -20.74 -14.03 -0.46
N LYS A 46 -22.07 -14.20 -0.38
CA LYS A 46 -23.01 -13.31 0.32
C LYS A 46 -22.73 -13.04 1.81
N GLU A 47 -21.98 -13.92 2.48
CA GLU A 47 -21.59 -13.78 3.89
C GLU A 47 -20.31 -12.94 4.07
N SER A 48 -19.82 -12.31 3.00
CA SER A 48 -18.62 -11.48 3.03
C SER A 48 -18.78 -10.21 2.20
N LEU A 49 -18.09 -9.16 2.63
CA LEU A 49 -17.94 -7.95 1.86
C LEU A 49 -16.77 -8.11 0.88
N LEU A 50 -17.05 -7.95 -0.42
CA LEU A 50 -15.98 -7.89 -1.43
C LEU A 50 -15.34 -6.50 -1.48
N VAL A 51 -14.03 -6.46 -1.44
CA VAL A 51 -13.22 -5.23 -1.53
C VAL A 51 -12.06 -5.43 -2.50
N TYR A 52 -11.51 -4.33 -3.01
CA TYR A 52 -10.69 -4.35 -4.20
C TYR A 52 -9.33 -3.70 -3.98
N ARG A 53 -8.31 -4.19 -4.69
CA ARG A 53 -7.00 -3.55 -4.79
C ARG A 53 -6.48 -3.62 -6.21
N GLY A 54 -6.16 -2.47 -6.79
CA GLY A 54 -5.50 -2.38 -8.09
C GLY A 54 -3.97 -2.29 -7.95
N GLN A 55 -3.23 -2.93 -8.85
CA GLN A 55 -1.77 -2.85 -8.92
C GLN A 55 -1.29 -2.92 -10.38
N SER A 56 -0.14 -2.31 -10.68
CA SER A 56 0.49 -2.41 -12.01
C SER A 56 1.13 -3.77 -12.28
N ARG A 57 1.50 -4.51 -11.23
CA ARG A 57 2.18 -5.81 -11.34
C ARG A 57 1.69 -6.81 -10.30
N ASP A 58 1.78 -8.10 -10.64
CA ASP A 58 1.57 -9.20 -9.70
C ASP A 58 2.89 -9.59 -9.04
N PHE A 59 2.92 -9.56 -7.71
CA PHE A 59 4.08 -9.98 -6.93
C PHE A 59 3.94 -11.45 -6.60
N LEU A 60 4.87 -12.28 -7.09
CA LEU A 60 4.85 -13.71 -6.85
C LEU A 60 5.84 -14.10 -5.74
N ASN A 61 5.44 -15.08 -4.93
CA ASN A 61 6.36 -15.73 -4.00
C ASN A 61 7.24 -16.76 -4.72
N LYS A 62 8.18 -17.38 -4.00
CA LYS A 62 9.08 -18.42 -4.55
C LYS A 62 8.34 -19.64 -5.13
N ALA A 63 7.11 -19.89 -4.69
CA ALA A 63 6.26 -20.97 -5.18
C ALA A 63 5.38 -20.56 -6.38
N GLY A 64 5.58 -19.35 -6.93
CA GLY A 64 4.82 -18.83 -8.07
C GLY A 64 3.39 -18.38 -7.75
N ALA A 65 3.00 -18.31 -6.47
CA ALA A 65 1.69 -17.81 -6.07
C ALA A 65 1.73 -16.30 -5.82
N SER A 66 0.62 -15.60 -6.11
CA SER A 66 0.48 -14.18 -5.76
C SER A 66 0.65 -13.97 -4.26
N SER A 67 1.41 -12.94 -3.90
CA SER A 67 1.73 -12.57 -2.53
C SER A 67 1.27 -11.16 -2.22
N LEU A 68 0.42 -11.04 -1.19
CA LEU A 68 -0.35 -9.85 -0.90
C LEU A 68 -0.12 -9.41 0.56
N TYR A 69 1.16 -9.30 0.94
CA TYR A 69 1.53 -8.81 2.26
C TYR A 69 1.32 -7.30 2.42
N PRO A 70 0.90 -6.86 3.63
CA PRO A 70 1.08 -5.49 4.08
C PRO A 70 2.53 -5.03 3.91
N SER A 71 2.71 -3.72 3.73
CA SER A 71 4.01 -3.12 3.39
C SER A 71 5.10 -3.48 4.40
N LEU A 72 4.77 -3.45 5.69
CA LEU A 72 5.71 -3.77 6.79
C LEU A 72 6.24 -5.21 6.72
N TYR A 73 5.44 -6.15 6.20
CA TYR A 73 5.78 -7.57 6.13
C TYR A 73 6.25 -8.05 4.74
N ARG A 74 6.37 -7.16 3.74
CA ARG A 74 6.59 -7.60 2.35
C ARG A 74 7.98 -8.21 2.09
N ARG A 75 9.01 -7.85 2.87
CA ARG A 75 10.40 -8.27 2.58
C ARG A 75 10.64 -9.76 2.85
N ASN A 76 11.49 -10.39 2.02
CA ASN A 76 11.75 -11.83 2.08
C ASN A 76 12.45 -12.28 3.38
N ALA A 77 13.37 -11.46 3.89
CA ALA A 77 14.02 -11.69 5.18
C ALA A 77 13.54 -10.63 6.17
N LEU A 78 12.64 -11.01 7.08
CA LEU A 78 12.19 -10.16 8.18
C LEU A 78 12.91 -10.61 9.44
N SER A 79 13.93 -9.86 9.88
CA SER A 79 14.45 -10.07 11.23
C SER A 79 13.45 -9.52 12.24
N LYS A 80 13.23 -10.23 13.35
CA LYS A 80 12.37 -9.73 14.45
C LYS A 80 12.82 -8.35 14.93
N VAL A 81 14.13 -8.11 14.95
CA VAL A 81 14.73 -6.81 15.28
C VAL A 81 14.24 -5.69 14.36
N ARG A 82 14.21 -5.93 13.03
CA ARG A 82 13.70 -4.97 12.06
C ARG A 82 12.21 -4.72 12.28
N VAL A 83 11.41 -5.78 12.35
CA VAL A 83 9.95 -5.65 12.52
C VAL A 83 9.63 -4.84 13.78
N LYS A 84 10.30 -5.12 14.90
CA LYS A 84 10.17 -4.35 16.13
C LYS A 84 10.56 -2.88 15.97
N ARG A 85 11.65 -2.60 15.24
CA ARG A 85 12.07 -1.22 14.90
C ARG A 85 11.01 -0.50 14.06
N ASP A 86 10.47 -1.16 13.04
CA ASP A 86 9.46 -0.59 12.14
C ASP A 86 8.16 -0.27 12.91
N PHE A 87 7.74 -1.16 13.82
CA PHE A 87 6.62 -0.89 14.73
C PHE A 87 6.89 0.28 15.69
N SER A 88 8.10 0.36 16.24
CA SER A 88 8.46 1.48 17.12
C SER A 88 8.46 2.82 16.36
N LEU A 89 8.93 2.83 15.11
CA LEU A 89 8.85 4.00 14.24
C LEU A 89 7.40 4.38 13.92
N LEU A 90 6.56 3.38 13.62
CA LEU A 90 5.13 3.58 13.35
C LEU A 90 4.41 4.18 14.57
N ASP A 91 4.75 3.75 15.79
CA ASP A 91 4.19 4.29 17.02
C ASP A 91 4.62 5.76 17.24
N GLU A 92 5.90 6.10 17.06
CA GLU A 92 6.37 7.50 17.14
C GLU A 92 5.71 8.40 16.09
N LEU A 93 5.62 7.93 14.84
CA LEU A 93 4.94 8.68 13.78
C LEU A 93 3.45 8.85 14.06
N SER A 94 2.82 7.86 14.70
CA SER A 94 1.42 7.95 15.13
C SER A 94 1.22 9.01 16.20
N ASP A 95 2.17 9.17 17.12
CA ASP A 95 2.11 10.19 18.15
C ASP A 95 2.38 11.60 17.59
N ILE A 96 3.37 11.74 16.71
CA ILE A 96 3.61 13.00 15.99
C ILE A 96 2.38 13.39 15.14
N LEU A 97 1.76 12.44 14.43
CA LEU A 97 0.53 12.68 13.67
C LEU A 97 -0.58 13.25 14.58
N VAL A 98 -0.74 12.72 15.80
CA VAL A 98 -1.73 13.21 16.77
C VAL A 98 -1.39 14.62 17.24
N GLU A 99 -0.13 14.90 17.57
CA GLU A 99 0.35 16.21 18.01
C GLU A 99 0.10 17.28 16.94
N GLU A 100 0.55 17.03 15.71
CA GLU A 100 0.39 17.94 14.58
C GLU A 100 -1.08 18.11 14.17
N THR A 101 -1.87 17.03 14.18
CA THR A 101 -3.32 17.14 13.92
C THR A 101 -3.99 17.99 14.99
N ARG A 102 -3.59 17.87 16.26
CA ARG A 102 -4.16 18.66 17.36
C ARG A 102 -3.84 20.15 17.25
N LYS A 103 -2.70 20.53 16.65
CA LYS A 103 -2.37 21.92 16.32
C LYS A 103 -3.33 22.50 15.28
N LEU A 104 -3.78 21.68 14.32
CA LEU A 104 -4.74 22.07 13.28
C LEU A 104 -6.20 22.04 13.77
N ASP A 105 -6.60 20.94 14.40
CA ASP A 105 -7.92 20.73 14.99
C ASP A 105 -7.79 19.91 16.29
N ARG A 106 -8.06 20.58 17.41
CA ARG A 106 -7.94 19.97 18.74
C ARG A 106 -8.84 18.75 18.91
N ARG A 107 -10.09 18.81 18.44
CA ARG A 107 -11.07 17.72 18.58
C ARG A 107 -10.62 16.51 17.78
N ALA A 108 -10.19 16.73 16.54
CA ALA A 108 -9.71 15.66 15.68
C ALA A 108 -8.45 14.99 16.27
N GLY A 109 -7.48 15.77 16.76
CA GLY A 109 -6.31 15.22 17.44
C GLY A 109 -6.67 14.39 18.68
N ASP A 110 -7.61 14.86 19.50
CA ASP A 110 -8.07 14.13 20.69
C ASP A 110 -8.82 12.81 20.34
N GLU A 111 -9.50 12.75 19.19
CA GLU A 111 -10.14 11.55 18.66
C GLU A 111 -9.11 10.55 18.10
N LEU A 112 -8.16 11.03 17.30
CA LEU A 112 -7.08 10.20 16.75
C LEU A 112 -6.24 9.56 17.85
N ARG A 113 -5.95 10.29 18.94
CA ARG A 113 -5.18 9.77 20.09
C ARG A 113 -5.73 8.43 20.62
N LYS A 114 -7.05 8.24 20.57
CA LYS A 114 -7.73 7.06 21.14
C LYS A 114 -7.83 5.88 20.17
N ARG A 115 -7.45 6.05 18.89
CA ARG A 115 -7.75 5.09 17.81
C ARG A 115 -6.49 4.65 17.10
N ARG A 116 -5.78 3.67 17.68
CA ARG A 116 -4.52 3.12 17.15
C ARG A 116 -4.60 2.75 15.67
N TYR A 117 -5.56 1.91 15.28
CA TYR A 117 -5.70 1.44 13.89
C TYR A 117 -6.00 2.58 12.91
N LEU A 118 -6.71 3.63 13.35
CA LEU A 118 -6.98 4.79 12.52
C LEU A 118 -5.72 5.60 12.25
N ARG A 119 -4.88 5.83 13.26
CA ARG A 119 -3.59 6.53 13.08
C ARG A 119 -2.71 5.81 12.06
N GLN A 120 -2.57 4.49 12.21
CA GLN A 120 -1.81 3.65 11.28
C GLN A 120 -2.41 3.65 9.87
N SER A 121 -3.75 3.62 9.79
CA SER A 121 -4.47 3.71 8.52
C SER A 121 -4.19 5.01 7.78
N ILE A 122 -4.19 6.14 8.49
CA ILE A 122 -3.87 7.45 7.91
C ILE A 122 -2.42 7.46 7.41
N LEU A 123 -1.46 7.04 8.24
CA LEU A 123 -0.04 6.98 7.83
C LEU A 123 0.18 6.11 6.59
N GLN A 124 -0.50 4.95 6.51
CA GLN A 124 -0.44 4.06 5.35
C GLN A 124 -1.10 4.68 4.11
N HIS A 125 -2.30 5.22 4.26
CA HIS A 125 -3.10 5.76 3.16
C HIS A 125 -2.44 6.98 2.49
N TYR A 126 -1.78 7.82 3.31
CA TYR A 126 -0.94 8.93 2.85
C TYR A 126 0.51 8.54 2.59
N GLN A 127 0.85 7.26 2.70
CA GLN A 127 2.15 6.67 2.32
C GLN A 127 3.34 7.25 3.09
N VAL A 128 3.14 7.60 4.36
CA VAL A 128 4.18 8.15 5.24
C VAL A 128 5.20 7.09 5.65
N CYS A 129 4.75 5.87 5.97
CA CYS A 129 5.61 4.77 6.39
C CYS A 129 4.98 3.41 6.07
N GLU A 130 5.79 2.33 6.18
CA GLU A 130 5.29 0.96 6.09
C GLU A 130 4.41 0.63 7.32
N THR A 131 3.31 -0.10 7.11
CA THR A 131 2.35 -0.45 8.18
C THR A 131 1.90 -1.92 8.07
N PRO A 132 1.31 -2.50 9.14
CA PRO A 132 0.76 -3.85 9.10
C PRO A 132 -0.61 -3.93 8.39
N LEU A 133 -1.07 -2.83 7.78
CA LEU A 133 -2.37 -2.74 7.11
C LEU A 133 -2.23 -2.83 5.60
N LEU A 134 -3.28 -3.29 4.94
CA LEU A 134 -3.43 -3.32 3.50
C LEU A 134 -4.44 -2.25 3.06
N ASP A 135 -4.03 -1.34 2.16
CA ASP A 135 -4.95 -0.39 1.52
C ASP A 135 -5.88 -1.12 0.54
N LEU A 136 -7.18 -0.92 0.72
CA LEU A 136 -8.24 -1.49 -0.10
C LEU A 136 -9.24 -0.38 -0.46
N SER A 137 -10.04 -0.62 -1.49
CA SER A 137 -11.14 0.25 -1.87
C SER A 137 -12.43 -0.56 -1.94
N GLN A 138 -13.54 0.05 -1.50
CA GLN A 138 -14.88 -0.50 -1.74
C GLN A 138 -15.36 -0.21 -3.17
N SER A 139 -14.67 0.64 -3.91
CA SER A 139 -15.01 1.02 -5.28
C SER A 139 -14.15 0.27 -6.29
N LEU A 140 -14.84 -0.55 -7.10
CA LEU A 140 -14.24 -1.25 -8.22
C LEU A 140 -13.62 -0.27 -9.22
N ARG A 141 -14.29 0.86 -9.47
CA ARG A 141 -13.82 1.92 -10.38
C ARG A 141 -12.54 2.57 -9.86
N ALA A 142 -12.48 2.89 -8.57
CA ALA A 142 -11.29 3.47 -7.95
C ALA A 142 -10.12 2.49 -8.01
N ALA A 143 -10.33 1.21 -7.65
CA ALA A 143 -9.30 0.18 -7.73
C ALA A 143 -8.73 -0.01 -9.15
N CYS A 144 -9.60 -0.08 -10.17
CA CYS A 144 -9.15 -0.17 -11.56
C CYS A 144 -8.38 1.10 -12.00
N SER A 145 -8.82 2.28 -11.55
CA SER A 145 -8.14 3.54 -11.84
C SER A 145 -6.74 3.58 -11.20
N PHE A 146 -6.58 3.13 -9.95
CA PHE A 146 -5.26 2.99 -9.32
C PHE A 146 -4.34 2.04 -10.08
N ALA A 147 -4.87 0.88 -10.52
CA ALA A 147 -4.10 -0.10 -11.28
C ALA A 147 -3.52 0.55 -12.54
N GLN A 148 -4.36 1.21 -13.35
CA GLN A 148 -3.92 1.86 -14.59
C GLN A 148 -3.01 3.08 -14.35
N SER A 149 -3.29 3.91 -13.34
CA SER A 149 -2.44 5.08 -13.02
C SER A 149 -1.03 4.66 -12.59
N SER A 150 -0.91 3.56 -11.84
CA SER A 150 0.39 3.03 -11.42
C SER A 150 1.23 2.45 -12.56
N ALA A 151 0.61 2.04 -13.67
CA ALA A 151 1.30 1.57 -14.87
C ALA A 151 1.84 2.74 -15.72
N SER A 152 1.06 3.81 -15.88
CA SER A 152 1.50 4.99 -16.64
C SER A 152 2.76 5.65 -16.06
N THR A 153 2.98 5.56 -14.76
CA THR A 153 4.21 6.08 -14.10
C THR A 153 5.40 5.10 -14.23
N GLY A 154 5.14 3.81 -14.44
CA GLY A 154 6.15 2.75 -14.48
C GLY A 154 7.00 2.67 -15.75
N SER A 155 6.60 3.38 -16.82
CA SER A 155 7.35 3.48 -18.07
C SER A 155 8.65 4.31 -17.95
N ALA A 156 8.85 5.02 -16.83
CA ALA A 156 10.02 5.86 -16.59
C ALA A 156 10.71 5.56 -15.24
N SER A 157 11.24 4.35 -15.03
CA SER A 157 12.49 4.09 -14.26
C SER A 157 12.67 2.61 -13.90
N THR A 158 13.79 2.04 -14.37
CA THR A 158 14.36 0.80 -13.82
C THR A 158 15.18 1.16 -12.59
N GLY A 159 14.83 0.62 -11.42
CA GLY A 159 15.60 0.78 -10.19
C GLY A 159 14.73 1.23 -9.02
N GLY A 160 14.77 0.48 -7.92
CA GLY A 160 13.94 0.71 -6.75
C GLY A 160 14.02 2.15 -6.24
N LYS A 161 12.93 2.88 -6.38
CA LYS A 161 12.64 4.10 -5.62
C LYS A 161 11.24 3.97 -5.05
N SER A 162 11.14 4.20 -3.75
CA SER A 162 9.88 4.35 -3.03
C SER A 162 9.05 5.44 -3.70
N PHE A 163 7.75 5.20 -3.78
CA PHE A 163 6.72 6.00 -4.48
C PHE A 163 6.61 7.48 -4.03
N GLY A 164 7.45 7.96 -3.10
CA GLY A 164 7.46 9.31 -2.54
C GLY A 164 7.98 10.43 -3.46
N ASP A 165 8.69 10.11 -4.55
CA ASP A 165 9.22 11.14 -5.46
C ASP A 165 8.15 11.73 -6.42
N THR A 166 6.93 11.19 -6.43
CA THR A 166 5.90 11.53 -7.46
C THR A 166 4.97 12.69 -7.07
N LEU A 167 4.98 13.17 -5.82
CA LEU A 167 4.04 14.21 -5.38
C LEU A 167 4.51 15.65 -5.65
N ALA A 168 5.79 15.86 -6.00
CA ALA A 168 6.31 17.17 -6.37
C ALA A 168 6.05 17.56 -7.85
N GLY A 169 5.61 16.62 -8.69
CA GLY A 169 5.43 16.83 -10.13
C GLY A 169 4.02 17.23 -10.59
N CYS A 170 3.00 17.15 -9.73
CA CYS A 170 1.61 17.35 -10.15
C CYS A 170 1.07 18.78 -10.01
N ALA A 171 1.86 19.74 -9.50
CA ALA A 171 1.38 21.09 -9.24
C ALA A 171 1.58 22.11 -10.38
N LEU A 172 2.28 21.77 -11.48
CA LEU A 172 2.48 22.68 -12.62
C LEU A 172 2.57 21.91 -13.94
N ALA A 173 1.44 21.65 -14.57
CA ALA A 173 1.38 21.35 -15.99
C ALA A 173 0.05 21.87 -16.57
N GLU A 174 0.01 23.18 -16.82
CA GLU A 174 -0.95 23.78 -17.73
C GLU A 174 -0.70 23.29 -19.16
N THR A 175 -1.79 22.92 -19.84
CA THR A 175 -1.97 22.87 -21.30
C THR A 175 -0.80 22.33 -22.14
N GLY A 176 -0.81 21.02 -22.41
CA GLY A 176 0.05 20.41 -23.42
C GLY A 176 -0.62 19.20 -24.07
N LYS A 177 -0.75 19.23 -25.41
CA LYS A 177 -1.30 18.18 -26.28
C LYS A 177 -0.82 16.76 -25.91
N PRO A 178 -1.64 15.71 -26.11
CA PRO A 178 -1.20 14.34 -25.92
C PRO A 178 -0.18 14.00 -27.02
N SER A 179 1.07 13.81 -26.61
CA SER A 179 2.10 13.26 -27.50
C SER A 179 1.90 11.75 -27.59
N LEU A 180 1.67 11.28 -28.82
CA LEU A 180 1.71 9.86 -29.20
C LEU A 180 3.13 9.32 -28.92
N ALA A 181 3.29 8.57 -27.84
CA ALA A 181 4.39 7.63 -27.67
C ALA A 181 3.74 6.24 -27.55
N GLY A 182 4.01 5.38 -28.54
CA GLY A 182 3.39 4.07 -28.67
C GLY A 182 3.67 3.17 -27.46
N SER A 183 2.64 2.88 -26.68
CA SER A 183 2.65 1.75 -25.75
C SER A 183 2.34 0.47 -26.53
N SER A 184 3.07 -0.60 -26.24
CA SER A 184 2.73 -1.94 -26.73
C SER A 184 1.28 -2.26 -26.35
N SER A 185 0.49 -2.71 -27.31
CA SER A 185 -0.97 -2.87 -27.22
C SER A 185 -1.47 -3.96 -26.26
N ASP A 186 -0.62 -4.49 -25.38
CA ASP A 186 -0.93 -5.62 -24.49
C ASP A 186 -0.43 -5.41 -23.06
N GLU A 187 -0.18 -4.16 -22.65
CA GLU A 187 0.12 -3.88 -21.25
C GLU A 187 -1.14 -4.13 -20.40
N ARG A 188 -1.02 -5.02 -19.40
CA ARG A 188 -2.12 -5.39 -18.51
C ARG A 188 -1.76 -5.09 -17.07
N VAL A 189 -2.75 -4.61 -16.33
CA VAL A 189 -2.67 -4.35 -14.89
C VAL A 189 -3.58 -5.31 -14.13
N TYR A 190 -3.38 -5.38 -12.81
CA TYR A 190 -3.94 -6.41 -11.97
C TYR A 190 -4.96 -5.83 -11.00
N LEU A 191 -6.06 -6.55 -10.82
CA LEU A 191 -7.08 -6.25 -9.83
C LEU A 191 -7.29 -7.49 -8.95
N TYR A 192 -7.17 -7.30 -7.64
CA TYR A 192 -7.44 -8.34 -6.65
C TYR A 192 -8.77 -8.07 -5.96
N VAL A 193 -9.55 -9.13 -5.77
CA VAL A 193 -10.81 -9.12 -5.02
C VAL A 193 -10.61 -9.92 -3.75
N PHE A 194 -10.85 -9.30 -2.61
CA PHE A 194 -10.79 -9.93 -1.29
C PHE A 194 -12.18 -10.03 -0.70
N ALA A 195 -12.45 -11.09 0.04
CA ALA A 195 -13.63 -11.19 0.89
C ALA A 195 -13.22 -10.91 2.33
N LEU A 196 -13.87 -9.95 2.96
CA LEU A 196 -13.69 -9.59 4.37
C LEU A 196 -15.03 -9.76 5.13
N PRO A 197 -15.01 -9.89 6.47
CA PRO A 197 -16.23 -9.83 7.27
C PRO A 197 -16.94 -8.47 7.08
N PHE A 198 -18.26 -8.46 7.19
CA PHE A 198 -19.00 -7.19 7.16
C PHE A 198 -18.62 -6.32 8.37
N PRO A 199 -18.16 -5.07 8.15
CA PRO A 199 -17.70 -4.24 9.25
C PRO A 199 -18.87 -3.78 10.13
N THR A 200 -18.76 -4.05 11.42
CA THR A 200 -19.65 -3.54 12.47
C THR A 200 -19.20 -2.16 12.94
N GLY A 201 -19.47 -1.12 12.14
CA GLY A 201 -19.11 0.28 12.44
C GLY A 201 -17.84 0.76 11.72
N SER A 202 -17.29 1.90 12.16
CA SER A 202 -16.14 2.54 11.49
C SER A 202 -14.83 1.78 11.68
N ILE A 203 -14.64 1.15 12.83
CA ILE A 203 -13.55 0.21 13.10
C ILE A 203 -14.21 -1.06 13.62
N SER A 204 -14.00 -2.16 12.91
CA SER A 204 -14.55 -3.46 13.25
C SER A 204 -13.41 -4.44 13.47
N ILE A 205 -13.51 -5.21 14.56
CA ILE A 205 -12.54 -6.26 14.92
C ILE A 205 -13.33 -7.55 14.96
N ASP A 206 -13.05 -8.44 14.02
CA ASP A 206 -13.60 -9.79 14.01
C ASP A 206 -12.56 -10.74 14.60
N SER A 207 -12.81 -11.20 15.83
CA SER A 207 -11.91 -12.12 16.53
C SER A 207 -11.97 -13.55 15.99
N ARG A 208 -13.07 -13.96 15.35
CA ARG A 208 -13.22 -15.28 14.75
C ARG A 208 -12.39 -15.40 13.48
N GLU A 209 -12.41 -14.35 12.69
CA GLU A 209 -11.73 -14.26 11.41
C GLU A 209 -10.32 -13.63 11.52
N GLU A 210 -9.99 -13.15 12.72
CA GLU A 210 -8.73 -12.48 13.09
C GLU A 210 -8.41 -11.29 12.18
N ILE A 211 -9.43 -10.50 11.81
CA ILE A 211 -9.30 -9.35 10.93
C ILE A 211 -9.78 -8.08 11.62
N VAL A 212 -8.98 -7.03 11.50
CA VAL A 212 -9.41 -5.66 11.76
C VAL A 212 -9.72 -4.97 10.45
N THR A 213 -10.85 -4.27 10.39
CA THR A 213 -11.26 -3.44 9.26
C THR A 213 -11.48 -2.01 9.73
N VAL A 214 -10.86 -1.04 9.06
CA VAL A 214 -11.05 0.40 9.30
C VAL A 214 -11.66 1.02 8.05
N ARG A 215 -12.92 1.44 8.14
CA ARG A 215 -13.60 2.18 7.08
C ARG A 215 -13.28 3.65 7.22
N LEU A 216 -12.34 4.15 6.41
CA LEU A 216 -11.82 5.51 6.58
C LEU A 216 -12.89 6.59 6.35
N LEU A 217 -13.86 6.32 5.48
CA LEU A 217 -15.00 7.22 5.22
C LEU A 217 -15.80 7.58 6.48
N SER A 218 -15.87 6.69 7.46
CA SER A 218 -16.63 6.91 8.69
C SER A 218 -15.74 7.00 9.93
N ALA A 219 -14.45 6.70 9.81
CA ALA A 219 -13.49 6.76 10.92
C ALA A 219 -12.73 8.09 10.96
N CYS A 220 -12.47 8.70 9.80
CA CYS A 220 -11.66 9.90 9.69
C CYS A 220 -12.43 11.19 10.07
N PRO A 221 -11.75 12.18 10.68
CA PRO A 221 -12.30 13.52 10.84
C PRO A 221 -12.38 14.27 9.50
N SER A 222 -13.19 15.34 9.44
CA SER A 222 -13.49 16.12 8.22
C SER A 222 -12.29 16.81 7.56
N LEU A 223 -11.17 16.92 8.28
CA LEU A 223 -9.91 17.45 7.78
C LEU A 223 -9.13 16.45 6.90
N ILE A 224 -9.51 15.17 6.90
CA ILE A 224 -8.85 14.10 6.13
C ILE A 224 -9.76 13.73 4.97
N ARG A 225 -9.56 14.37 3.81
CA ARG A 225 -10.54 14.28 2.70
C ARG A 225 -10.23 13.21 1.68
N ARG A 226 -8.95 12.93 1.40
CA ARG A 226 -8.52 11.91 0.42
C ARG A 226 -9.24 10.55 0.54
N PRO A 227 -9.47 9.98 1.74
CA PRO A 227 -10.15 8.69 1.85
C PRO A 227 -11.55 8.65 1.22
N TYR A 228 -12.28 9.77 1.23
CA TYR A 228 -13.62 9.88 0.68
C TYR A 228 -13.64 9.81 -0.84
N PHE A 229 -12.62 10.36 -1.50
CA PHE A 229 -12.49 10.31 -2.96
C PHE A 229 -12.09 8.92 -3.48
N GLN A 230 -11.57 8.07 -2.59
CA GLN A 230 -10.99 6.76 -2.93
C GLN A 230 -11.83 5.57 -2.46
N ASP A 231 -12.97 5.82 -1.80
CA ASP A 231 -13.77 4.80 -1.11
C ASP A 231 -12.90 3.89 -0.22
N ALA A 232 -12.01 4.51 0.54
CA ALA A 232 -10.89 3.84 1.19
C ALA A 232 -11.30 2.99 2.40
N LEU A 233 -10.73 1.79 2.46
CA LEU A 233 -10.88 0.82 3.54
C LEU A 233 -9.53 0.19 3.84
N MET A 234 -9.20 0.03 5.10
CA MET A 234 -7.99 -0.67 5.53
C MET A 234 -8.36 -1.99 6.16
N ALA A 235 -7.54 -3.01 5.90
CA ALA A 235 -7.64 -4.27 6.60
C ALA A 235 -6.28 -4.69 7.16
N GLY A 236 -6.28 -5.41 8.28
CA GLY A 236 -5.09 -5.97 8.89
C GLY A 236 -5.41 -7.21 9.70
N THR A 237 -4.39 -7.93 10.12
CA THR A 237 -4.56 -9.01 11.08
C THR A 237 -4.61 -8.45 12.50
N VAL A 238 -5.52 -8.96 13.34
CA VAL A 238 -5.73 -8.48 14.72
C VAL A 238 -4.48 -8.73 15.57
N ASP A 239 -4.04 -7.72 16.31
CA ASP A 239 -2.99 -7.78 17.35
C ASP A 239 -1.62 -8.31 16.92
N ILE A 240 -1.33 -8.41 15.61
CA ILE A 240 -0.03 -8.90 15.13
C ILE A 240 1.00 -7.77 15.07
N SER A 241 2.13 -8.02 15.74
CA SER A 241 3.38 -7.27 15.65
C SER A 241 4.51 -8.10 15.00
N ASP A 242 5.55 -8.39 15.77
CA ASP A 242 6.69 -9.25 15.51
C ASP A 242 6.50 -10.70 16.01
N ASN A 243 5.37 -10.98 16.67
CA ASN A 243 5.08 -12.27 17.28
C ASN A 243 4.10 -13.10 16.42
N TYR A 244 4.59 -13.61 15.29
CA TYR A 244 3.90 -14.58 14.44
C TYR A 244 4.76 -15.85 14.31
N GLU A 245 4.11 -17.02 14.24
CA GLU A 245 4.79 -18.30 14.06
C GLU A 245 5.09 -18.55 12.57
N ASP A 246 4.08 -18.42 11.71
CA ASP A 246 4.22 -18.47 10.26
C ASP A 246 3.89 -17.12 9.63
N LYS A 247 4.82 -16.59 8.84
CA LYS A 247 4.62 -15.35 8.06
C LYS A 247 3.43 -15.48 7.12
N ASN A 248 3.13 -16.67 6.59
CA ASN A 248 1.99 -16.88 5.68
C ASN A 248 0.65 -16.48 6.29
N GLU A 249 0.54 -16.44 7.62
CA GLU A 249 -0.67 -15.98 8.32
C GLU A 249 -0.99 -14.50 8.08
N LEU A 250 -0.01 -13.74 7.58
CA LEU A 250 -0.10 -12.31 7.28
C LEU A 250 -0.38 -12.02 5.80
N ASP A 251 -0.40 -13.05 4.96
CA ASP A 251 -0.65 -12.89 3.53
C ASP A 251 -2.15 -12.77 3.27
N PHE A 252 -2.59 -11.65 2.69
CA PHE A 252 -3.98 -11.47 2.30
C PHE A 252 -4.42 -12.38 1.16
N ASN A 253 -3.50 -13.15 0.57
CA ASN A 253 -3.86 -14.29 -0.27
C ASN A 253 -4.86 -15.24 0.42
N ARG A 254 -4.80 -15.38 1.75
CA ARG A 254 -5.77 -16.16 2.54
C ARG A 254 -7.21 -15.63 2.46
N ARG A 255 -7.39 -14.41 1.94
CA ARG A 255 -8.67 -13.73 1.71
C ARG A 255 -8.98 -13.47 0.24
N LEU A 256 -8.15 -13.95 -0.68
CA LEU A 256 -8.28 -13.71 -2.10
C LEU A 256 -9.43 -14.54 -2.70
N VAL A 257 -10.38 -13.86 -3.33
CA VAL A 257 -11.53 -14.48 -4.00
C VAL A 257 -11.28 -14.65 -5.48
N ALA A 258 -10.73 -13.62 -6.12
CA ALA A 258 -10.42 -13.62 -7.54
C ALA A 258 -9.30 -12.63 -7.82
N LYS A 259 -8.57 -12.85 -8.92
CA LYS A 259 -7.64 -11.87 -9.48
C LYS A 259 -7.84 -11.75 -10.98
N PHE A 260 -7.88 -10.51 -11.46
CA PHE A 260 -8.18 -10.17 -12.85
C PHE A 260 -7.01 -9.43 -13.49
N SER A 261 -6.82 -9.64 -14.79
CA SER A 261 -5.95 -8.79 -15.60
C SER A 261 -6.80 -7.94 -16.52
N ILE A 262 -6.57 -6.64 -16.52
CA ILE A 262 -7.32 -5.66 -17.32
C ILE A 262 -6.35 -4.88 -18.21
N PRO A 263 -6.73 -4.56 -19.46
CA PRO A 263 -5.87 -3.80 -20.36
C PRO A 263 -5.71 -2.35 -19.88
N VAL A 264 -4.54 -1.77 -20.13
CA VAL A 264 -4.30 -0.34 -19.93
C VAL A 264 -4.94 0.46 -21.06
N GLY A 265 -5.60 1.57 -20.70
CA GLY A 265 -6.15 2.54 -21.65
C GLY A 265 -7.68 2.59 -21.68
N ASP A 266 -8.18 3.46 -22.56
CA ASP A 266 -9.60 3.85 -22.58
C ASP A 266 -10.53 2.77 -23.12
N LYS A 267 -10.00 1.81 -23.90
CA LYS A 267 -10.78 0.67 -24.42
C LYS A 267 -11.45 -0.14 -23.31
N PHE A 268 -10.77 -0.30 -22.17
CA PHE A 268 -11.34 -0.97 -21.00
C PHE A 268 -12.61 -0.26 -20.49
N TRP A 269 -12.63 1.06 -20.59
CA TRP A 269 -13.68 1.92 -20.07
C TRP A 269 -14.79 2.20 -21.07
N GLU A 270 -14.72 1.67 -22.29
CA GLU A 270 -15.71 1.87 -23.34
C GLU A 270 -17.11 1.46 -22.84
N HIS A 271 -18.09 2.37 -22.98
CA HIS A 271 -19.44 2.23 -22.43
C HIS A 271 -19.53 2.09 -20.89
N GLY A 272 -18.45 2.38 -20.16
CA GLY A 272 -18.38 2.44 -18.72
C GLY A 272 -18.27 3.87 -18.18
N PRO A 273 -18.06 4.05 -16.87
CA PRO A 273 -18.01 5.38 -16.24
C PRO A 273 -16.69 6.14 -16.49
N GLY A 274 -15.73 5.56 -17.21
CA GLY A 274 -14.40 6.14 -17.41
C GLY A 274 -13.46 5.97 -16.21
N ARG A 275 -12.16 6.11 -16.46
CA ARG A 275 -11.14 6.18 -15.39
C ARG A 275 -11.40 7.39 -14.49
N ILE A 276 -11.15 7.28 -13.19
CA ILE A 276 -11.13 8.46 -12.31
C ILE A 276 -9.81 9.18 -12.52
N GLU A 277 -9.87 10.48 -12.77
CA GLU A 277 -8.68 11.31 -12.95
C GLU A 277 -7.84 11.39 -11.68
N GLY A 278 -6.51 11.46 -11.84
CA GLY A 278 -5.58 11.50 -10.71
C GLY A 278 -5.85 12.67 -9.77
N ALA A 279 -6.16 13.86 -10.31
CA ALA A 279 -6.48 15.05 -9.52
C ALA A 279 -7.73 14.87 -8.64
N LEU A 280 -8.69 14.04 -9.06
CA LEU A 280 -9.89 13.72 -8.27
C LEU A 280 -9.61 12.68 -7.19
N LEU A 281 -8.70 11.73 -7.45
CA LEU A 281 -8.30 10.72 -6.47
C LEU A 281 -7.37 11.31 -5.39
N PHE A 282 -6.50 12.23 -5.78
CA PHE A 282 -5.48 12.81 -4.93
C PHE A 282 -5.71 14.33 -4.82
N PRO A 283 -6.62 14.77 -3.92
CA PRO A 283 -6.82 16.18 -3.67
C PRO A 283 -5.52 16.88 -3.28
N GLY A 284 -5.40 18.16 -3.65
CA GLY A 284 -4.26 18.99 -3.35
C GLY A 284 -4.26 19.51 -1.91
N VAL A 285 -3.34 20.44 -1.65
CA VAL A 285 -3.15 21.04 -0.32
C VAL A 285 -4.37 21.86 0.12
N GLU A 286 -5.06 22.52 -0.80
CA GLU A 286 -6.23 23.35 -0.49
C GLU A 286 -7.42 22.51 -0.05
N GLU A 287 -7.61 21.35 -0.68
CA GLU A 287 -8.73 20.48 -0.37
C GLU A 287 -8.46 19.52 0.79
N ASP A 288 -7.19 19.17 1.06
CA ASP A 288 -6.82 18.19 2.08
C ASP A 288 -5.64 18.65 2.96
N PRO A 289 -5.89 19.32 4.10
CA PRO A 289 -4.83 19.74 5.03
C PRO A 289 -3.97 18.59 5.54
N MET A 290 -4.54 17.38 5.65
CA MET A 290 -3.79 16.20 6.06
C MET A 290 -2.72 15.79 5.03
N PHE A 291 -2.94 16.10 3.75
CA PHE A 291 -1.96 15.85 2.70
C PHE A 291 -0.65 16.60 2.95
N GLN A 292 -0.71 17.89 3.30
CA GLN A 292 0.48 18.69 3.58
C GLN A 292 1.24 18.18 4.82
N LEU A 293 0.50 17.86 5.90
CA LEU A 293 1.07 17.31 7.12
C LEU A 293 1.79 15.98 6.83
N CYS A 294 1.10 15.04 6.20
CA CYS A 294 1.68 13.73 5.88
C CYS A 294 2.83 13.83 4.88
N SER A 295 2.78 14.74 3.91
CA SER A 295 3.90 14.97 2.97
C SER A 295 5.15 15.51 3.69
N THR A 296 4.95 16.36 4.69
CA THR A 296 6.03 16.87 5.54
C THR A 296 6.66 15.74 6.35
N LEU A 297 5.82 14.89 6.96
CA LEU A 297 6.28 13.70 7.69
C LEU A 297 7.04 12.75 6.77
N GLN A 298 6.49 12.44 5.59
CA GLN A 298 7.11 11.55 4.61
C GLN A 298 8.48 12.07 4.16
N SER A 299 8.59 13.37 3.87
CA SER A 299 9.85 14.01 3.48
C SER A 299 10.88 13.95 4.60
N ALA A 300 10.44 14.16 5.84
CA ALA A 300 11.31 14.11 7.01
C ALA A 300 11.80 12.68 7.31
N VAL A 301 10.93 11.67 7.19
CA VAL A 301 11.28 10.24 7.30
C VAL A 301 12.27 9.86 6.21
N SER A 302 11.99 10.21 4.94
CA SER A 302 12.85 9.89 3.80
C SER A 302 14.24 10.53 3.93
N SER A 303 14.30 11.77 4.44
CA SER A 303 15.58 12.44 4.73
C SER A 303 16.39 11.69 5.79
N LEU A 304 15.73 11.17 6.83
CA LEU A 304 16.39 10.46 7.93
C LEU A 304 16.86 9.08 7.47
N GLU A 305 16.08 8.39 6.65
CA GLU A 305 16.52 7.15 5.98
C GLU A 305 17.70 7.42 5.04
N GLY A 306 17.69 8.50 4.26
CA GLY A 306 18.82 8.88 3.41
C GLY A 306 20.11 9.19 4.19
N LEU A 307 19.99 9.79 5.38
CA LEU A 307 21.13 10.02 6.29
C LEU A 307 21.60 8.74 7.00
N LEU A 308 20.71 7.76 7.16
CA LEU A 308 21.01 6.44 7.73
C LEU A 308 21.68 5.50 6.73
N PHE A 309 21.38 5.67 5.45
CA PHE A 309 21.82 4.82 4.35
C PHE A 309 22.61 5.60 3.31
N SER A 310 23.50 6.51 3.73
CA SER A 310 24.46 7.11 2.79
C SER A 310 25.23 5.97 2.11
N PRO A 311 25.25 5.89 0.76
CA PRO A 311 25.95 4.82 0.09
C PRO A 311 27.44 4.96 0.42
N THR A 312 27.94 4.08 1.28
CA THR A 312 29.37 3.81 1.34
C THR A 312 29.75 3.35 -0.05
N GLU A 313 30.81 3.97 -0.57
CA GLU A 313 31.30 3.85 -1.93
C GLU A 313 31.21 2.39 -2.42
N HIS A 314 30.50 2.21 -3.54
CA HIS A 314 30.54 0.94 -4.26
C HIS A 314 32.00 0.63 -4.56
N GLY A 315 32.47 -0.49 -4.01
CA GLY A 315 33.72 -1.11 -4.41
C GLY A 315 33.70 -1.28 -5.93
N ALA A 316 34.43 -0.41 -6.61
CA ALA A 316 34.73 -0.55 -8.01
C ALA A 316 35.49 -1.87 -8.17
N LEU A 317 34.84 -2.84 -8.82
CA LEU A 317 35.51 -4.01 -9.35
C LEU A 317 36.55 -3.52 -10.37
N ARG A 318 37.82 -3.47 -9.94
CA ARG A 318 38.97 -3.50 -10.83
C ARG A 318 39.58 -4.89 -10.75
N GLY A 319 39.83 -5.45 -11.92
CA GLY A 319 40.42 -6.76 -12.09
C GLY A 319 41.90 -6.83 -11.68
N ASP A 320 42.36 -8.07 -11.80
CA ASP A 320 43.72 -8.57 -11.76
C ASP A 320 44.31 -8.87 -10.38
N GLY A 321 44.80 -10.10 -10.26
CA GLY A 321 45.28 -10.70 -9.03
C GLY A 321 46.64 -10.17 -8.59
N GLU A 322 46.78 -10.07 -7.27
CA GLU A 322 48.01 -10.33 -6.52
C GLU A 322 47.64 -10.33 -5.04
N GLU A 323 48.01 -11.40 -4.33
CA GLU A 323 48.02 -11.41 -2.86
C GLU A 323 49.06 -10.40 -2.37
N VAL A 324 48.61 -9.33 -1.73
CA VAL A 324 49.49 -8.50 -0.89
C VAL A 324 48.88 -8.39 0.50
N SER A 325 49.50 -9.12 1.41
CA SER A 325 49.32 -9.00 2.85
C SER A 325 49.69 -7.58 3.29
N ARG A 326 48.71 -6.80 3.76
CA ARG A 326 48.95 -5.63 4.62
C ARG A 326 47.96 -5.64 5.77
N GLU A 327 48.48 -5.96 6.95
CA GLU A 327 47.83 -5.67 8.22
C GLU A 327 47.53 -4.17 8.31
N VAL A 328 46.25 -3.82 8.36
CA VAL A 328 45.79 -2.50 8.80
C VAL A 328 44.81 -2.71 9.95
N SER A 329 45.24 -2.24 11.10
CA SER A 329 44.57 -2.05 12.38
C SER A 329 43.04 -2.21 12.40
N LYS A 330 42.58 -3.16 13.21
CA LYS A 330 41.20 -3.22 13.74
C LYS A 330 40.88 -1.93 14.52
N GLY A 331 39.98 -1.12 13.98
CA GLY A 331 39.18 -0.15 14.73
C GLY A 331 37.70 -0.43 14.42
N PRO A 332 36.77 -0.38 15.40
CA PRO A 332 35.38 -0.69 15.13
C PRO A 332 34.76 0.51 14.41
N ALA A 333 34.46 0.37 13.13
CA ALA A 333 33.46 1.23 12.51
C ALA A 333 32.11 0.81 13.10
N ALA A 334 31.76 1.41 14.23
CA ALA A 334 30.43 1.29 14.79
C ALA A 334 29.45 1.86 13.76
N GLU A 335 28.71 0.98 13.07
CA GLU A 335 27.46 1.36 12.45
C GLU A 335 26.62 2.04 13.54
N THR A 336 26.53 3.36 13.53
CA THR A 336 25.63 4.11 14.42
C THR A 336 24.21 3.79 13.98
N VAL A 337 23.67 2.70 14.51
CA VAL A 337 22.24 2.40 14.44
C VAL A 337 21.53 3.52 15.21
N ILE A 338 21.06 4.53 14.48
CA ILE A 338 20.30 5.63 15.08
C ILE A 338 19.07 5.01 15.75
N SER A 339 18.89 5.30 17.03
CA SER A 339 17.73 4.81 17.77
C SER A 339 16.46 5.46 17.23
N VAL A 340 15.32 4.75 17.35
CA VAL A 340 14.00 5.30 16.99
C VAL A 340 13.72 6.60 17.75
N GLN A 341 14.24 6.72 18.99
CA GLN A 341 14.13 7.93 19.80
C GLN A 341 14.88 9.13 19.19
N ASP A 342 16.07 8.94 18.61
CA ASP A 342 16.79 10.02 17.94
C ASP A 342 16.11 10.42 16.62
N ILE A 343 15.54 9.45 15.88
CA ILE A 343 14.69 9.73 14.71
C ILE A 343 13.50 10.61 15.13
N ALA A 344 12.77 10.21 16.18
CA ALA A 344 11.63 10.97 16.70
C ALA A 344 12.03 12.36 17.19
N TYR A 345 13.15 12.49 17.90
CA TYR A 345 13.69 13.78 18.34
C TYR A 345 14.00 14.71 17.16
N ARG A 346 14.67 14.21 16.11
CA ARG A 346 14.98 14.98 14.90
C ARG A 346 13.73 15.37 14.13
N LEU A 347 12.72 14.49 14.07
CA LEU A 347 11.42 14.78 13.46
C LEU A 347 10.71 15.91 14.20
N ARG A 348 10.56 15.81 15.53
CA ARG A 348 9.93 16.86 16.35
C ARG A 348 10.64 18.21 16.18
N ARG A 349 11.97 18.23 16.21
CA ARG A 349 12.76 19.47 16.00
C ARG A 349 12.54 20.11 14.62
N ARG A 350 12.30 19.32 13.57
CA ARG A 350 12.02 19.85 12.23
C ARG A 350 10.60 20.40 12.10
N LEU A 351 9.66 19.86 12.86
CA LEU A 351 8.25 20.26 12.82
C LEU A 351 7.93 21.48 13.70
N GLY A 352 8.85 21.86 14.60
CA GLY A 352 8.70 23.03 15.48
C GLY A 352 8.40 22.61 16.90
#